data_AF-A0A221K5P8-F1
#
_entry.id   AF-A0A221K5P8-F1
#
_cell.length_a   1.000
_cell.length_b   1.000
_cell.length_c   1.000
_cell.angle_alpha   90.00
_cell.angle_beta   90.00
_cell.angle_gamma   90.00
#
_symmetry.space_group_name_H-M   'P 1'
#
loop_
_entity.id
_entity.type
_entity.pdbx_description
1 polymer ?
#
loop_
_entity_poly.entity_id
_entity_poly.type
_entity_poly.pdbx_seq_one_letter_code
_entity_poly.pdbx_strand_id
1 'polypeptide(L)'
;MKHFTRAFYVVLAVCSTSGAVCAQEVVFKEWRYHQPGDLLYDEGVHTAGVILEDYSFAIMVLDAEGKNTAIGAVIPETAFEDSVKSTITMTDGSARTVTVSGNKLRREQPKTDGMVSYSFFISEEDVELFQAARDWTIQAGDQSATFPLAGSRNAVDAARAAQQISAGGPEVREKWIAACDAAAAHPYDSESDAPGVAWEDIDPDTATTACLNAYAAGDVSPRIRFELGRAYDKAGDPRAVEILGKAAQEDNYPISFNGLATLYWAGTYVQRDPAAARDLLEQGATLGDMVSSYSLGRMLVEHANGDTDVDRGRALLLDAAEAGYPPAQRIYGEWLVDGKLGEGDPQLAQTYLQKAADNGDADAAFALAQLYIGGSGLAPDPVAYLKYLKLAAKGGNDDAIEALTLD
;
A
#
# COMPACT_ATOMS: atom_id res chain seq x y z
N MET A 1 -20.67 5.12 7.94
CA MET A 1 -20.70 6.57 8.25
C MET A 1 -21.68 7.25 7.30
N LYS A 2 -22.44 8.27 7.72
CA LYS A 2 -23.35 9.00 6.82
C LYS A 2 -22.52 9.82 5.82
N HIS A 3 -22.71 9.49 4.56
CA HIS A 3 -22.05 9.97 3.35
C HIS A 3 -22.32 11.46 3.09
N PHE A 4 -21.34 12.33 3.32
CA PHE A 4 -21.39 13.74 2.92
C PHE A 4 -20.60 13.94 1.63
N THR A 5 -21.31 14.15 0.53
CA THR A 5 -20.72 14.58 -0.75
C THR A 5 -20.68 16.11 -0.74
N ARG A 6 -19.50 16.73 -0.62
CA ARG A 6 -19.32 18.16 -0.90
C ARG A 6 -18.46 18.30 -2.15
N ALA A 7 -19.01 18.92 -3.19
CA ALA A 7 -18.23 19.34 -4.34
C ALA A 7 -17.39 20.55 -3.95
N PHE A 8 -16.06 20.40 -3.96
CA PHE A 8 -15.14 21.52 -3.82
C PHE A 8 -14.65 21.93 -5.19
N TYR A 9 -14.82 23.21 -5.50
CA TYR A 9 -14.19 23.83 -6.66
C TYR A 9 -12.90 24.47 -6.19
N VAL A 10 -11.76 24.05 -6.69
CA VAL A 10 -10.49 24.75 -6.45
C VAL A 10 -9.99 25.22 -7.80
N VAL A 11 -9.52 26.47 -7.86
CA VAL A 11 -9.04 27.10 -9.11
C VAL A 11 -7.57 27.41 -8.93
N LEU A 12 -6.71 26.46 -9.32
CA LEU A 12 -5.26 26.69 -9.30
C LEU A 12 -4.83 27.38 -10.60
N ALA A 13 -3.84 28.26 -10.49
CA ALA A 13 -3.20 28.88 -11.63
C ALA A 13 -1.70 28.54 -11.62
N VAL A 14 -1.29 27.74 -12.59
CA VAL A 14 0.13 27.39 -12.81
C VAL A 14 0.77 28.48 -13.67
N CYS A 15 1.95 28.95 -13.27
CA CYS A 15 2.71 29.98 -13.98
C CYS A 15 3.98 29.38 -14.60
N SER A 16 4.44 29.93 -15.73
CA SER A 16 5.80 29.69 -16.20
C SER A 16 6.74 30.82 -15.75
N THR A 17 8.04 30.52 -15.68
CA THR A 17 9.11 31.44 -15.25
C THR A 17 9.27 32.70 -16.13
N SER A 18 8.58 32.80 -17.28
CA SER A 18 8.70 33.92 -18.22
C SER A 18 7.65 35.02 -18.07
N GLY A 19 6.74 34.91 -17.10
CA GLY A 19 6.11 36.09 -16.47
C GLY A 19 5.07 36.89 -17.26
N ALA A 20 4.34 36.31 -18.22
CA ALA A 20 3.27 37.07 -18.91
C ALA A 20 1.88 36.43 -18.92
N VAL A 21 1.74 35.11 -18.76
CA VAL A 21 0.42 34.44 -18.77
C VAL A 21 0.44 33.25 -17.81
N CYS A 22 -0.30 33.35 -16.70
CA CYS A 22 -0.67 32.20 -15.87
C CYS A 22 -2.13 31.88 -16.17
N ALA A 23 -2.41 30.82 -16.91
CA ALA A 23 -3.78 30.58 -17.38
C ALA A 23 -4.08 29.12 -17.68
N GLN A 24 -3.66 28.19 -16.82
CA GLN A 24 -4.38 26.92 -16.75
C GLN A 24 -5.19 26.92 -15.47
N GLU A 25 -6.49 27.16 -15.62
CA GLU A 25 -7.49 27.01 -14.58
C GLU A 25 -7.71 25.51 -14.41
N VAL A 26 -7.18 24.95 -13.31
CA VAL A 26 -7.40 23.54 -13.01
C VAL A 26 -8.67 23.47 -12.19
N VAL A 27 -9.75 23.00 -12.81
CA VAL A 27 -11.05 22.87 -12.15
C VAL A 27 -11.25 21.41 -11.78
N PHE A 28 -11.01 21.08 -10.52
CA PHE A 28 -11.32 19.75 -10.00
C PHE A 28 -12.84 19.62 -9.85
N LYS A 29 -13.47 18.77 -10.67
CA LYS A 29 -14.91 18.50 -10.62
C LYS A 29 -15.14 17.17 -9.91
N GLU A 30 -15.97 17.23 -8.87
CA GLU A 30 -16.44 16.07 -8.08
C GLU A 30 -15.35 15.34 -7.27
N TRP A 31 -15.21 15.76 -6.02
CA TRP A 31 -14.41 15.05 -5.03
C TRP A 31 -15.27 13.97 -4.38
N ARG A 32 -15.03 12.70 -4.71
CA ARG A 32 -15.57 11.55 -3.97
C ARG A 32 -14.50 11.06 -3.00
N TYR A 33 -14.81 11.13 -1.71
CA TYR A 33 -14.19 10.42 -0.59
C TYR A 33 -12.66 10.32 -0.63
N HIS A 34 -12.00 11.26 0.04
CA HIS A 34 -10.58 11.19 0.33
C HIS A 34 -10.35 11.42 1.83
N GLN A 35 -9.41 10.68 2.42
CA GLN A 35 -8.95 10.82 3.79
C GLN A 35 -7.86 11.90 3.90
N PRO A 36 -7.60 12.38 5.13
CA PRO A 36 -6.46 13.25 5.39
C PRO A 36 -5.14 12.56 4.99
N GLY A 37 -4.30 13.22 4.21
CA GLY A 37 -3.05 12.63 3.68
C GLY A 37 -3.15 11.98 2.30
N ASP A 38 -4.34 11.95 1.69
CA ASP A 38 -4.54 11.40 0.35
C ASP A 38 -3.86 12.22 -0.72
N LEU A 39 -3.24 11.52 -1.68
CA LEU A 39 -2.55 12.15 -2.79
C LEU A 39 -3.50 12.46 -3.93
N LEU A 40 -3.48 13.70 -4.40
CA LEU A 40 -4.45 14.21 -5.37
C LEU A 40 -3.77 14.48 -6.70
N TYR A 41 -4.03 13.66 -7.71
CA TYR A 41 -3.40 13.75 -9.03
C TYR A 41 -4.45 13.97 -10.13
N ASP A 42 -4.15 14.86 -11.08
CA ASP A 42 -4.94 15.08 -12.30
C ASP A 42 -4.04 14.82 -13.53
N GLU A 43 -4.49 13.98 -14.46
CA GLU A 43 -3.69 13.45 -15.58
C GLU A 43 -3.25 14.50 -16.63
N GLY A 44 -3.62 15.77 -16.45
CA GLY A 44 -3.22 16.88 -17.34
C GLY A 44 -2.42 17.99 -16.67
N VAL A 45 -2.21 17.93 -15.35
CA VAL A 45 -1.58 18.99 -14.57
C VAL A 45 -0.67 18.34 -13.54
N HIS A 46 0.64 18.63 -13.58
CA HIS A 46 1.62 18.13 -12.61
C HIS A 46 1.34 18.68 -11.21
N THR A 47 0.30 18.17 -10.55
CA THR A 47 -0.19 18.67 -9.26
C THR A 47 -0.30 17.49 -8.31
N ALA A 48 0.20 17.66 -7.09
CA ALA A 48 -0.07 16.76 -5.98
C ALA A 48 -0.65 17.57 -4.82
N GLY A 49 -1.85 17.23 -4.36
CA GLY A 49 -2.46 17.83 -3.18
C GLY A 49 -2.55 16.86 -2.02
N VAL A 50 -2.78 17.39 -0.81
CA VAL A 50 -3.23 16.61 0.36
C VAL A 50 -4.48 17.26 0.96
N ILE A 51 -5.48 16.42 1.27
CA ILE A 51 -6.61 16.82 2.11
C ILE A 51 -6.19 16.74 3.58
N LEU A 52 -6.65 17.68 4.40
CA LEU A 52 -6.31 17.75 5.82
C LEU A 52 -7.45 17.19 6.70
N GLU A 53 -7.16 16.92 7.97
CA GLU A 53 -8.03 16.22 8.93
C GLU A 53 -9.41 16.82 9.17
N ASP A 54 -9.55 18.13 8.96
CA ASP A 54 -10.80 18.87 9.14
C ASP A 54 -11.54 19.14 7.81
N TYR A 55 -11.15 18.47 6.72
CA TYR A 55 -11.62 18.71 5.36
C TYR A 55 -11.30 20.11 4.81
N SER A 56 -10.39 20.86 5.46
CA SER A 56 -9.63 21.90 4.76
C SER A 56 -8.62 21.23 3.82
N PHE A 57 -8.23 21.89 2.74
CA PHE A 57 -7.29 21.31 1.78
C PHE A 57 -6.02 22.15 1.71
N ALA A 58 -4.87 21.49 1.61
CA ALA A 58 -3.59 22.07 1.25
C ALA A 58 -3.15 21.44 -0.08
N ILE A 59 -3.30 22.18 -1.18
CA ILE A 59 -2.81 21.69 -2.49
C ILE A 59 -1.41 22.21 -2.70
N MET A 60 -0.45 21.36 -3.03
CA MET A 60 0.92 21.76 -3.33
C MET A 60 1.22 21.52 -4.82
N VAL A 61 1.06 22.54 -5.64
CA VAL A 61 1.37 22.43 -7.08
C VAL A 61 2.87 22.58 -7.26
N LEU A 62 3.55 21.72 -8.03
CA LEU A 62 4.90 21.97 -8.56
C LEU A 62 4.78 22.06 -10.08
N ASP A 63 5.24 23.13 -10.71
CA ASP A 63 5.27 23.16 -12.18
C ASP A 63 6.24 22.10 -12.75
N ALA A 64 6.23 21.88 -14.06
CA ALA A 64 7.10 20.91 -14.74
C ALA A 64 8.61 21.13 -14.48
N GLU A 65 9.00 22.31 -13.99
CA GLU A 65 10.37 22.68 -13.64
C GLU A 65 10.64 22.66 -12.13
N GLY A 66 9.63 22.36 -11.30
CA GLY A 66 9.69 22.32 -9.84
C GLY A 66 9.73 23.69 -9.16
N LYS A 67 9.49 24.78 -9.89
CA LYS A 67 9.82 26.15 -9.42
C LYS A 67 8.67 26.88 -8.74
N ASN A 68 7.43 26.61 -9.14
CA ASN A 68 6.28 27.28 -8.56
C ASN A 68 5.56 26.34 -7.60
N THR A 69 5.78 26.55 -6.29
CA THR A 69 5.01 25.87 -5.24
C THR A 69 3.87 26.74 -4.78
N ALA A 70 2.63 26.38 -5.12
CA ALA A 70 1.44 27.07 -4.63
C ALA A 70 0.79 26.24 -3.53
N ILE A 71 0.46 26.86 -2.39
CA ILE A 71 -0.34 26.22 -1.33
C ILE A 71 -1.71 26.86 -1.24
N GLY A 72 -2.75 26.03 -1.36
CA GLY A 72 -4.16 26.41 -1.18
C GLY A 72 -4.63 26.36 0.28
N ALA A 73 -5.49 27.27 0.72
CA ALA A 73 -6.27 27.15 1.96
C ALA A 73 -7.62 27.85 1.83
N VAL A 74 -8.64 27.39 2.57
CA VAL A 74 -9.97 28.01 2.58
C VAL A 74 -10.20 28.71 3.91
N ILE A 75 -10.43 30.03 3.86
CA ILE A 75 -10.58 30.88 5.05
C ILE A 75 -11.88 31.72 4.90
N PRO A 76 -12.61 32.03 5.99
CA PRO A 76 -13.75 32.93 5.94
C PRO A 76 -13.38 34.29 5.33
N GLU A 77 -14.26 34.85 4.49
CA GLU A 77 -14.00 36.11 3.77
C GLU A 77 -13.65 37.29 4.69
N THR A 78 -14.20 37.33 5.89
CA THR A 78 -14.03 38.42 6.87
C THR A 78 -12.65 38.46 7.52
N ALA A 79 -11.81 37.45 7.27
CA ALA A 79 -10.52 37.26 7.94
C ALA A 79 -9.35 38.02 7.28
N PHE A 80 -9.58 38.77 6.19
CA PHE A 80 -8.50 39.08 5.26
C PHE A 80 -7.79 40.44 5.48
N GLU A 81 -6.47 40.43 5.30
CA GLU A 81 -5.55 41.58 5.26
C GLU A 81 -4.63 41.52 4.02
N ASP A 82 -3.91 42.60 3.69
CA ASP A 82 -2.97 42.68 2.55
C ASP A 82 -1.75 41.72 2.64
N SER A 83 -1.64 41.00 3.76
CA SER A 83 -0.59 40.01 4.00
C SER A 83 -1.11 38.87 4.89
N VAL A 84 -0.52 37.70 4.72
CA VAL A 84 -0.72 36.55 5.62
C VAL A 84 0.61 36.09 6.18
N LYS A 85 0.63 35.68 7.45
CA LYS A 85 1.76 34.99 8.05
C LYS A 85 1.52 33.49 7.97
N SER A 86 2.46 32.80 7.36
CA SER A 86 2.51 31.35 7.27
C SER A 86 3.59 30.85 8.23
N THR A 87 3.22 30.04 9.20
CA THR A 87 4.14 29.47 10.20
C THR A 87 4.14 27.96 10.10
N ILE A 88 5.28 27.39 9.71
CA ILE A 88 5.49 25.93 9.66
C ILE A 88 6.15 25.53 10.98
N THR A 89 5.54 24.61 11.71
CA THR A 89 6.05 24.05 12.96
C THR A 89 6.53 22.63 12.71
N MET A 90 7.79 22.36 13.01
CA MET A 90 8.46 21.08 12.82
C MET A 90 8.12 20.10 13.95
N THR A 91 8.39 18.81 13.73
CA THR A 91 8.17 17.75 14.74
C THR A 91 9.03 17.92 16.00
N ASP A 92 10.20 18.56 15.88
CA ASP A 92 11.08 18.91 17.01
C ASP A 92 10.62 20.19 17.76
N GLY A 93 9.52 20.81 17.33
CA GLY A 93 8.97 22.03 17.92
C GLY A 93 9.60 23.33 17.42
N SER A 94 10.60 23.27 16.54
CA SER A 94 11.09 24.47 15.85
C SER A 94 10.02 25.02 14.89
N ALA A 95 10.03 26.32 14.62
CA ALA A 95 9.06 26.92 13.71
C ALA A 95 9.70 27.98 12.82
N ARG A 96 9.30 28.00 11.54
CA ARG A 96 9.69 29.02 10.56
C ARG A 96 8.45 29.81 10.15
N THR A 97 8.54 31.14 10.23
CA THR A 97 7.45 32.03 9.83
C THR A 97 7.84 32.81 8.58
N VAL A 98 6.99 32.77 7.56
CA VAL A 98 7.12 33.50 6.31
C VAL A 98 5.91 34.43 6.17
N THR A 99 6.13 35.70 5.87
CA THR A 99 5.04 36.63 5.54
C THR A 99 4.88 36.67 4.03
N VAL A 100 3.66 36.42 3.55
CA VAL A 100 3.30 36.45 2.13
C VAL A 100 2.40 37.66 1.86
N SER A 101 2.76 38.48 0.88
CA SER A 101 2.01 39.70 0.52
C SER A 101 2.09 40.00 -0.97
N GLY A 102 1.21 40.90 -1.44
CA GLY A 102 1.21 41.40 -2.82
C GLY A 102 1.03 40.27 -3.85
N ASN A 103 1.81 40.30 -4.93
CA ASN A 103 1.67 39.34 -6.05
C ASN A 103 1.95 37.87 -5.68
N LYS A 104 2.49 37.62 -4.48
CA LYS A 104 2.72 36.25 -3.96
C LYS A 104 1.50 35.68 -3.23
N LEU A 105 0.50 36.50 -2.95
CA LEU A 105 -0.75 36.12 -2.30
C LEU A 105 -1.89 36.33 -3.29
N ARG A 106 -2.57 35.24 -3.67
CA ARG A 106 -3.71 35.28 -4.58
C ARG A 106 -4.98 34.88 -3.86
N ARG A 107 -5.99 35.75 -4.00
CA ARG A 107 -7.34 35.55 -3.51
C ARG A 107 -8.23 35.07 -4.66
N GLU A 108 -8.88 33.92 -4.52
CA GLU A 108 -9.90 33.47 -5.47
C GLU A 108 -11.22 34.22 -5.25
N GLN A 109 -12.14 34.15 -6.23
CA GLN A 109 -13.46 34.74 -6.03
C GLN A 109 -14.23 34.00 -4.92
N PRO A 110 -14.99 34.73 -4.07
CA PRO A 110 -15.79 34.11 -3.02
C PRO A 110 -16.76 33.07 -3.59
N LYS A 111 -16.79 31.91 -2.94
CA LYS A 111 -17.76 30.86 -3.24
C LYS A 111 -19.12 31.24 -2.66
N THR A 112 -20.19 30.60 -3.14
CA THR A 112 -21.58 30.87 -2.71
C THR A 112 -21.84 30.57 -1.22
N ASP A 113 -20.93 29.87 -0.55
CA ASP A 113 -20.96 29.53 0.88
C ASP A 113 -20.21 30.55 1.77
N GLY A 114 -19.68 31.64 1.21
CA GLY A 114 -18.94 32.67 1.95
C GLY A 114 -17.48 32.30 2.27
N MET A 115 -17.02 31.18 1.72
CA MET A 115 -15.63 30.73 1.84
C MET A 115 -14.79 31.23 0.65
N VAL A 116 -13.54 31.57 0.91
CA VAL A 116 -12.60 32.05 -0.11
C VAL A 116 -11.38 31.15 -0.11
N SER A 117 -10.98 30.65 -1.29
CA SER A 117 -9.69 29.96 -1.41
C SER A 117 -8.57 30.98 -1.60
N TYR A 118 -7.45 30.72 -0.94
CA TYR A 118 -6.23 31.50 -1.06
C TYR A 118 -5.11 30.60 -1.56
N SER A 119 -4.34 31.08 -2.52
CA SER A 119 -3.10 30.45 -2.93
C SER A 119 -1.93 31.40 -2.70
N PHE A 120 -0.83 30.88 -2.18
CA PHE A 120 0.40 31.65 -2.06
C PHE A 120 1.62 30.83 -2.48
N PHE A 121 2.62 31.54 -3.00
CA PHE A 121 3.84 30.93 -3.51
C PHE A 121 4.92 30.83 -2.43
N ILE A 122 5.52 29.65 -2.28
CA ILE A 122 6.67 29.40 -1.40
C ILE A 122 7.91 29.00 -2.19
N SER A 123 9.10 29.12 -1.58
CA SER A 123 10.35 28.71 -2.22
C SER A 123 10.59 27.20 -2.12
N GLU A 124 11.44 26.63 -2.98
CA GLU A 124 11.82 25.22 -2.96
C GLU A 124 12.42 24.78 -1.61
N GLU A 125 13.24 25.63 -0.99
CA GLU A 125 13.77 25.40 0.37
C GLU A 125 12.65 25.31 1.41
N ASP A 126 11.60 26.12 1.26
CA ASP A 126 10.45 26.06 2.16
C ASP A 126 9.61 24.77 1.94
N VAL A 127 9.64 24.17 0.75
CA VAL A 127 8.98 22.87 0.45
C VAL A 127 9.62 21.74 1.23
N GLU A 128 10.96 21.71 1.33
CA GLU A 128 11.66 20.68 2.10
C GLU A 128 11.29 20.71 3.58
N LEU A 129 10.93 21.89 4.10
CA LEU A 129 10.45 22.02 5.47
C LEU A 129 9.09 21.36 5.68
N PHE A 130 8.22 21.31 4.66
CA PHE A 130 6.93 20.63 4.77
C PHE A 130 7.08 19.12 5.00
N GLN A 131 8.15 18.48 4.55
CA GLN A 131 8.40 17.04 4.75
C GLN A 131 8.71 16.66 6.21
N ALA A 132 9.10 17.64 7.03
CA ALA A 132 9.44 17.48 8.44
C ALA A 132 8.53 18.32 9.37
N ALA A 133 7.50 18.93 8.80
CA ALA A 133 6.54 19.75 9.51
C ALA A 133 5.46 18.91 10.18
N ARG A 134 5.12 19.27 11.43
CA ARG A 134 3.99 18.74 12.17
C ARG A 134 2.72 19.53 11.88
N ASP A 135 2.80 20.85 12.00
CA ASP A 135 1.66 21.74 11.85
C ASP A 135 2.02 22.92 10.95
N TRP A 136 1.01 23.45 10.27
CA TRP A 136 1.13 24.68 9.51
C TRP A 136 0.02 25.65 9.89
N THR A 137 0.39 26.84 10.32
CA THR A 137 -0.54 27.88 10.76
C THR A 137 -0.54 29.03 9.76
N ILE A 138 -1.72 29.40 9.27
CA ILE A 138 -1.94 30.63 8.53
C ILE A 138 -2.58 31.63 9.48
N GLN A 139 -2.02 32.83 9.57
CA GLN A 139 -2.58 33.95 10.27
C GLN A 139 -2.83 35.11 9.31
N ALA A 140 -4.06 35.62 9.28
CA ALA A 140 -4.49 36.79 8.53
C ALA A 140 -5.13 37.76 9.53
N GLY A 141 -4.46 38.87 9.82
CA GLY A 141 -4.82 39.75 10.93
C GLY A 141 -4.90 39.02 12.28
N ASP A 142 -6.07 39.13 12.90
CA ASP A 142 -6.46 38.51 14.17
C ASP A 142 -7.07 37.10 14.02
N GLN A 143 -7.23 36.60 12.80
CA GLN A 143 -7.67 35.23 12.54
C GLN A 143 -6.49 34.30 12.24
N SER A 144 -6.59 33.06 12.71
CA SER A 144 -5.62 32.02 12.39
C SER A 144 -6.29 30.67 12.17
N ALA A 145 -5.76 29.89 11.23
CA ALA A 145 -6.11 28.50 11.02
C ALA A 145 -4.84 27.66 11.11
N THR A 146 -4.87 26.58 11.88
CA THR A 146 -3.76 25.63 12.03
C THR A 146 -4.18 24.29 11.43
N PHE A 147 -3.31 23.77 10.58
CA PHE A 147 -3.50 22.60 9.77
C PHE A 147 -2.45 21.55 10.19
N PRO A 148 -2.87 20.34 10.62
CA PRO A 148 -1.93 19.25 10.81
C PRO A 148 -1.36 18.83 9.46
N LEU A 149 -0.04 18.71 9.36
CA LEU A 149 0.67 18.32 8.13
C LEU A 149 1.00 16.82 8.10
N ALA A 150 0.26 15.98 8.83
CA ALA A 150 0.36 14.54 8.66
C ALA A 150 0.07 14.17 7.19
N GLY A 151 1.02 13.50 6.53
CA GLY A 151 0.95 13.16 5.10
C GLY A 151 1.52 14.20 4.12
N SER A 152 1.99 15.37 4.57
CA SER A 152 2.64 16.38 3.71
C SER A 152 3.86 15.84 2.98
N ARG A 153 4.63 14.94 3.62
CA ARG A 153 5.76 14.23 2.99
C ARG A 153 5.33 13.51 1.72
N ASN A 154 4.23 12.77 1.78
CA ASN A 154 3.70 12.06 0.62
C ASN A 154 3.29 13.02 -0.49
N ALA A 155 2.67 14.17 -0.14
CA ALA A 155 2.35 15.24 -1.10
C ALA A 155 3.59 15.74 -1.83
N VAL A 156 4.67 16.00 -1.09
CA VAL A 156 5.95 16.48 -1.61
C VAL A 156 6.60 15.44 -2.51
N ASP A 157 6.63 14.20 -2.06
CA ASP A 157 7.25 13.11 -2.79
C ASP A 157 6.53 12.86 -4.11
N ALA A 158 5.19 12.89 -4.13
CA ALA A 158 4.48 12.71 -5.39
C ALA A 158 4.47 13.95 -6.28
N ALA A 159 4.54 15.16 -5.73
CA ALA A 159 4.75 16.36 -6.54
C ALA A 159 6.10 16.28 -7.27
N ARG A 160 7.16 15.83 -6.58
CA ARG A 160 8.48 15.60 -7.17
C ARG A 160 8.45 14.47 -8.19
N ALA A 161 7.71 13.40 -7.92
CA ALA A 161 7.49 12.33 -8.89
C ALA A 161 6.87 12.90 -10.18
N ALA A 162 5.75 13.62 -10.06
CA ALA A 162 5.04 14.27 -11.17
C ALA A 162 5.96 15.19 -11.99
N GLN A 163 6.88 15.91 -11.33
CA GLN A 163 7.89 16.74 -11.98
C GLN A 163 8.86 15.90 -12.85
N GLN A 164 9.37 14.78 -12.35
CA GLN A 164 10.26 13.89 -13.11
C GLN A 164 9.56 13.29 -14.34
N ILE A 165 8.25 13.06 -14.24
CA ILE A 165 7.42 12.49 -15.31
C ILE A 165 7.19 13.49 -16.45
N SER A 166 6.99 14.78 -16.11
CA SER A 166 6.86 15.86 -17.11
C SER A 166 8.07 15.97 -18.04
N ALA A 167 9.25 15.57 -17.56
CA ALA A 167 10.52 15.65 -18.28
C ALA A 167 10.93 14.35 -18.99
N GLY A 168 10.28 13.21 -18.70
CA GLY A 168 10.88 11.88 -18.92
C GLY A 168 10.43 11.08 -20.14
N GLY A 169 9.24 11.32 -20.69
CA GLY A 169 8.69 10.49 -21.78
C GLY A 169 8.49 9.01 -21.41
N PRO A 170 8.20 8.12 -22.38
CA PRO A 170 7.85 6.71 -22.14
C PRO A 170 8.93 5.88 -21.43
N GLU A 171 10.21 6.13 -21.73
CA GLU A 171 11.34 5.36 -21.16
C GLU A 171 11.47 5.54 -19.64
N VAL A 172 11.14 6.72 -19.11
CA VAL A 172 11.17 6.98 -17.67
C VAL A 172 10.02 6.27 -16.95
N ARG A 173 8.85 6.16 -17.59
CA ARG A 173 7.71 5.41 -17.04
C ARG A 173 8.06 3.93 -16.87
N GLU A 174 8.61 3.30 -17.91
CA GLU A 174 9.03 1.89 -17.86
C GLU A 174 10.04 1.62 -16.74
N LYS A 175 10.97 2.55 -16.51
CA LYS A 175 11.93 2.46 -15.41
C LYS A 175 11.25 2.46 -14.04
N TRP A 176 10.22 3.27 -13.83
CA TRP A 176 9.50 3.32 -12.55
C TRP A 176 8.65 2.09 -12.30
N ILE A 177 7.99 1.57 -13.34
CA ILE A 177 7.27 0.30 -13.28
C ILE A 177 8.23 -0.81 -12.87
N ALA A 178 9.35 -0.96 -13.59
CA ALA A 178 10.35 -1.97 -13.25
C ALA A 178 10.94 -1.82 -11.84
N ALA A 179 11.03 -0.58 -11.33
CA ALA A 179 11.47 -0.33 -9.97
C ALA A 179 10.40 -0.73 -8.93
N CYS A 180 9.11 -0.48 -9.19
CA CYS A 180 8.01 -0.93 -8.34
C CYS A 180 7.95 -2.46 -8.31
N ASP A 181 7.99 -3.08 -9.49
CA ASP A 181 8.03 -4.54 -9.67
C ASP A 181 9.13 -5.18 -8.81
N ALA A 182 10.35 -4.64 -8.92
CA ALA A 182 11.52 -5.15 -8.21
C ALA A 182 11.46 -4.95 -6.69
N ALA A 183 10.62 -4.04 -6.20
CA ALA A 183 10.50 -3.71 -4.78
C ALA A 183 9.26 -4.30 -4.12
N ALA A 184 8.19 -4.55 -4.88
CA ALA A 184 6.86 -4.82 -4.34
C ALA A 184 5.97 -5.75 -5.17
N ALA A 185 6.45 -6.39 -6.25
CA ALA A 185 5.67 -7.44 -6.93
C ALA A 185 5.51 -8.67 -6.02
N HIS A 186 4.37 -9.36 -6.08
CA HIS A 186 4.17 -10.58 -5.30
C HIS A 186 4.68 -11.81 -6.09
N PRO A 187 5.44 -12.74 -5.48
CA PRO A 187 6.06 -13.87 -6.21
C PRO A 187 5.08 -14.84 -6.89
N TYR A 188 3.82 -14.79 -6.48
CA TYR A 188 2.74 -15.66 -6.97
C TYR A 188 1.57 -14.86 -7.56
N ASP A 189 1.82 -13.62 -7.97
CA ASP A 189 0.84 -12.86 -8.75
C ASP A 189 0.75 -13.43 -10.17
N SER A 190 -0.38 -14.05 -10.51
CA SER A 190 -0.58 -14.67 -11.82
C SER A 190 -0.67 -13.68 -12.98
N GLU A 191 -0.89 -12.40 -12.69
CA GLU A 191 -1.01 -11.32 -13.68
C GLU A 191 0.31 -10.54 -13.86
N SER A 192 1.41 -11.01 -13.27
CA SER A 192 2.72 -10.38 -13.29
C SER A 192 3.84 -11.37 -13.64
N ASP A 193 4.71 -10.98 -14.57
CA ASP A 193 5.92 -11.73 -14.91
C ASP A 193 7.13 -11.38 -14.02
N ALA A 194 6.99 -10.41 -13.11
CA ALA A 194 8.09 -10.06 -12.21
C ALA A 194 8.36 -11.20 -11.20
N PRO A 195 9.65 -11.44 -10.84
CA PRO A 195 10.01 -12.49 -9.88
C PRO A 195 9.33 -12.34 -8.51
N GLY A 196 8.97 -11.11 -8.15
CA GLY A 196 8.36 -10.77 -6.87
C GLY A 196 9.36 -10.67 -5.71
N VAL A 197 8.86 -10.10 -4.62
CA VAL A 197 9.54 -9.89 -3.35
C VAL A 197 8.64 -10.47 -2.26
N ALA A 198 9.18 -11.38 -1.45
CA ALA A 198 8.46 -11.93 -0.31
C ALA A 198 8.09 -10.81 0.66
N TRP A 199 6.96 -10.94 1.37
CA TRP A 199 6.48 -9.89 2.27
C TRP A 199 7.51 -9.45 3.30
N GLU A 200 8.27 -10.41 3.82
CA GLU A 200 9.29 -10.21 4.85
C GLU A 200 10.41 -9.29 4.34
N ASP A 201 10.76 -9.44 3.05
CA ASP A 201 11.91 -8.82 2.39
C ASP A 201 11.62 -7.43 1.78
N ILE A 202 10.37 -6.98 1.79
CA ILE A 202 10.00 -5.65 1.29
C ILE A 202 10.66 -4.58 2.16
N ASP A 203 11.47 -3.71 1.56
CA ASP A 203 11.90 -2.45 2.17
C ASP A 203 10.80 -1.40 1.97
N PRO A 204 10.12 -0.93 3.05
CA PRO A 204 8.92 -0.11 2.92
C PRO A 204 9.16 1.24 2.24
N ASP A 205 10.30 1.89 2.52
CA ASP A 205 10.62 3.21 1.95
C ASP A 205 10.93 3.10 0.45
N THR A 206 11.74 2.11 0.06
CA THR A 206 12.10 1.86 -1.35
C THR A 206 10.86 1.47 -2.14
N ALA A 207 10.06 0.53 -1.63
CA ALA A 207 8.85 0.05 -2.29
C ALA A 207 7.81 1.17 -2.45
N THR A 208 7.53 1.91 -1.38
CA THR A 208 6.54 2.99 -1.42
C THR A 208 6.96 4.07 -2.42
N THR A 209 8.24 4.47 -2.39
CA THR A 209 8.78 5.47 -3.33
C THR A 209 8.68 4.99 -4.77
N ALA A 210 9.13 3.76 -5.06
CA ALA A 210 9.14 3.23 -6.42
C ALA A 210 7.73 3.09 -6.99
N CYS A 211 6.80 2.54 -6.21
CA CYS A 211 5.41 2.34 -6.64
C CYS A 211 4.60 3.63 -6.72
N LEU A 212 4.86 4.60 -5.84
CA LEU A 212 4.30 5.95 -5.99
C LEU A 212 4.78 6.62 -7.28
N ASN A 213 6.07 6.47 -7.62
CA ASN A 213 6.59 7.03 -8.86
C ASN A 213 5.99 6.35 -10.09
N ALA A 214 5.80 5.02 -10.06
CA ALA A 214 5.13 4.29 -11.14
C ALA A 214 3.66 4.73 -11.30
N TYR A 215 2.93 4.81 -10.19
CA TYR A 215 1.54 5.25 -10.14
C TYR A 215 1.40 6.70 -10.65
N ALA A 216 2.26 7.61 -10.17
CA ALA A 216 2.31 8.99 -10.61
C ALA A 216 2.69 9.13 -12.09
N ALA A 217 3.51 8.21 -12.63
CA ALA A 217 3.92 8.21 -14.04
C ALA A 217 2.79 7.94 -15.02
N GLY A 218 1.58 7.73 -14.51
CA GLY A 218 0.37 7.44 -15.26
C GLY A 218 0.16 5.96 -15.49
N ASP A 219 0.92 5.09 -14.82
CA ASP A 219 0.59 3.66 -14.77
C ASP A 219 -0.25 3.38 -13.52
N VAL A 220 -1.55 3.63 -13.66
CA VAL A 220 -2.56 3.30 -12.65
C VAL A 220 -3.14 1.91 -12.88
N SER A 221 -2.36 1.00 -13.48
CA SER A 221 -2.81 -0.38 -13.72
C SER A 221 -3.16 -1.10 -12.41
N PRO A 222 -4.00 -2.14 -12.49
CA PRO A 222 -4.42 -2.90 -11.32
C PRO A 222 -3.22 -3.52 -10.58
N ARG A 223 -2.20 -3.93 -11.33
CA ARG A 223 -0.92 -4.42 -10.83
C ARG A 223 -0.19 -3.37 -9.99
N ILE A 224 0.06 -2.17 -10.53
CA ILE A 224 0.76 -1.11 -9.78
C ILE A 224 -0.04 -0.68 -8.55
N ARG A 225 -1.38 -0.67 -8.63
CA ARG A 225 -2.24 -0.44 -7.45
C ARG A 225 -2.04 -1.50 -6.37
N PHE A 226 -2.01 -2.77 -6.76
CA PHE A 226 -1.76 -3.88 -5.83
C PHE A 226 -0.37 -3.78 -5.20
N GLU A 227 0.67 -3.59 -6.01
CA GLU A 227 2.06 -3.46 -5.53
C GLU A 227 2.25 -2.25 -4.60
N LEU A 228 1.63 -1.11 -4.94
CA LEU A 228 1.58 0.07 -4.06
C LEU A 228 0.84 -0.25 -2.75
N GLY A 229 -0.25 -1.02 -2.82
CA GLY A 229 -0.98 -1.49 -1.63
C GLY A 229 -0.14 -2.35 -0.72
N ARG A 230 0.67 -3.25 -1.27
CA ARG A 230 1.65 -4.04 -0.51
C ARG A 230 2.71 -3.14 0.13
N ALA A 231 3.23 -2.17 -0.61
CA ALA A 231 4.22 -1.23 -0.10
C ALA A 231 3.67 -0.41 1.08
N TYR A 232 2.46 0.13 0.94
CA TYR A 232 1.78 0.86 2.00
C TYR A 232 1.52 0.01 3.24
N ASP A 233 1.03 -1.22 3.08
CA ASP A 233 0.79 -2.07 4.24
C ASP A 233 2.10 -2.41 4.98
N LYS A 234 3.20 -2.66 4.26
CA LYS A 234 4.51 -2.89 4.86
C LYS A 234 5.02 -1.64 5.60
N ALA A 235 4.72 -0.45 5.08
CA ALA A 235 5.07 0.83 5.67
C ALA A 235 4.20 1.24 6.86
N GLY A 236 3.14 0.50 7.20
CA GLY A 236 2.21 0.90 8.26
C GLY A 236 1.18 1.94 7.82
N ASP A 237 0.95 2.09 6.51
CA ASP A 237 0.15 3.16 5.93
C ASP A 237 -1.31 2.72 5.64
N PRO A 238 -2.31 3.38 6.26
CA PRO A 238 -3.72 3.00 6.11
C PRO A 238 -4.27 3.15 4.68
N ARG A 239 -3.59 3.88 3.79
CA ARG A 239 -3.96 3.99 2.37
C ARG A 239 -3.91 2.65 1.64
N ALA A 240 -3.23 1.65 2.22
CA ALA A 240 -3.26 0.27 1.75
C ALA A 240 -4.69 -0.25 1.52
N VAL A 241 -5.62 0.04 2.42
CA VAL A 241 -7.01 -0.44 2.35
C VAL A 241 -7.71 0.08 1.10
N GLU A 242 -7.56 1.37 0.80
CA GLU A 242 -8.22 1.98 -0.35
C GLU A 242 -7.60 1.49 -1.65
N ILE A 243 -6.27 1.47 -1.76
CA ILE A 243 -5.61 1.13 -3.02
C ILE A 243 -5.76 -0.35 -3.36
N LEU A 244 -5.70 -1.24 -2.35
CA LEU A 244 -6.02 -2.67 -2.52
C LEU A 244 -7.52 -2.86 -2.81
N GLY A 245 -8.38 -2.02 -2.22
CA GLY A 245 -9.81 -1.96 -2.51
C GLY A 245 -10.09 -1.64 -3.98
N LYS A 246 -9.43 -0.63 -4.54
CA LYS A 246 -9.52 -0.28 -5.97
C LYS A 246 -9.05 -1.43 -6.86
N ALA A 247 -7.86 -1.96 -6.60
CA ALA A 247 -7.32 -3.10 -7.35
C ALA A 247 -8.23 -4.34 -7.28
N ALA A 248 -8.76 -4.67 -6.10
CA ALA A 248 -9.61 -5.84 -5.93
C ALA A 248 -11.03 -5.63 -6.50
N GLN A 249 -11.72 -4.57 -6.08
CA GLN A 249 -13.17 -4.43 -6.27
C GLN A 249 -13.54 -3.64 -7.53
N GLU A 250 -12.70 -2.69 -7.95
CA GLU A 250 -12.95 -1.90 -9.16
C GLU A 250 -12.30 -2.53 -10.38
N ASP A 251 -11.06 -3.00 -10.24
CA ASP A 251 -10.29 -3.57 -11.35
C ASP A 251 -10.40 -5.10 -11.44
N ASN A 252 -10.94 -5.76 -10.41
CA ASN A 252 -11.05 -7.22 -10.35
C ASN A 252 -9.69 -7.94 -10.43
N TYR A 253 -8.65 -7.35 -9.82
CA TYR A 253 -7.29 -7.92 -9.76
C TYR A 253 -7.20 -9.05 -8.74
N PRO A 254 -7.02 -10.32 -9.16
CA PRO A 254 -7.30 -11.49 -8.33
C PRO A 254 -6.54 -11.51 -6.99
N ILE A 255 -5.23 -11.28 -7.02
CA ILE A 255 -4.40 -11.37 -5.81
C ILE A 255 -4.65 -10.22 -4.81
N SER A 256 -5.22 -9.10 -5.27
CA SER A 256 -5.55 -7.98 -4.39
C SER A 256 -6.68 -8.32 -3.41
N PHE A 257 -7.53 -9.29 -3.75
CA PHE A 257 -8.54 -9.82 -2.82
C PHE A 257 -7.90 -10.43 -1.58
N ASN A 258 -6.82 -11.22 -1.72
CA ASN A 258 -6.08 -11.77 -0.58
C ASN A 258 -5.41 -10.67 0.26
N GLY A 259 -4.79 -9.68 -0.39
CA GLY A 259 -4.19 -8.53 0.30
C GLY A 259 -5.21 -7.79 1.16
N LEU A 260 -6.36 -7.43 0.57
CA LEU A 260 -7.42 -6.75 1.29
C LEU A 260 -8.05 -7.63 2.38
N ALA A 261 -8.27 -8.91 2.12
CA ALA A 261 -8.79 -9.85 3.11
C ALA A 261 -7.90 -9.95 4.34
N THR A 262 -6.58 -9.92 4.15
CA THR A 262 -5.59 -9.94 5.25
C THR A 262 -5.78 -8.75 6.17
N LEU A 263 -5.99 -7.55 5.62
CA LEU A 263 -6.24 -6.33 6.40
C LEU A 263 -7.52 -6.44 7.24
N TYR A 264 -8.62 -6.91 6.64
CA TYR A 264 -9.89 -7.10 7.34
C TYR A 264 -9.82 -8.21 8.41
N TRP A 265 -9.10 -9.29 8.12
CA TRP A 265 -8.91 -10.40 9.05
C TRP A 265 -8.13 -9.98 10.30
N ALA A 266 -7.07 -9.19 10.12
CA ALA A 266 -6.24 -8.69 11.20
C ALA A 266 -6.88 -7.47 11.91
N GLY A 267 -7.73 -6.71 11.22
CA GLY A 267 -8.17 -5.40 11.69
C GLY A 267 -7.09 -4.33 11.57
N THR A 268 -6.19 -4.48 10.58
CA THR A 268 -5.14 -3.49 10.31
C THR A 268 -5.79 -2.32 9.57
N TYR A 269 -5.69 -1.11 10.14
CA TYR A 269 -6.29 0.15 9.64
C TYR A 269 -7.83 0.22 9.62
N VAL A 270 -8.51 -0.94 9.65
CA VAL A 270 -9.96 -1.08 9.65
C VAL A 270 -10.45 -1.82 10.89
N GLN A 271 -11.75 -1.75 11.17
CA GLN A 271 -12.34 -2.63 12.16
C GLN A 271 -12.22 -4.09 11.68
N ARG A 272 -11.70 -4.96 12.55
CA ARG A 272 -11.58 -6.39 12.27
C ARG A 272 -12.94 -6.99 11.87
N ASP A 273 -13.00 -7.58 10.68
CA ASP A 273 -14.18 -8.22 10.12
C ASP A 273 -13.82 -9.54 9.39
N PRO A 274 -13.89 -10.68 10.11
CA PRO A 274 -13.62 -11.99 9.53
C PRO A 274 -14.59 -12.41 8.43
N ALA A 275 -15.83 -11.92 8.45
CA ALA A 275 -16.82 -12.26 7.44
C ALA A 275 -16.49 -11.56 6.12
N ALA A 276 -16.15 -10.27 6.17
CA ALA A 276 -15.66 -9.54 5.01
C ALA A 276 -14.37 -10.15 4.45
N ALA A 277 -13.44 -10.57 5.32
CA ALA A 277 -12.23 -11.27 4.89
C ALA A 277 -12.54 -12.59 4.15
N ARG A 278 -13.46 -13.41 4.68
CA ARG A 278 -13.92 -14.63 3.99
C ARG A 278 -14.50 -14.30 2.62
N ASP A 279 -15.43 -13.35 2.54
CA ASP A 279 -16.09 -12.96 1.28
C ASP A 279 -15.10 -12.44 0.23
N LEU A 280 -14.04 -11.74 0.64
CA LEU A 280 -12.97 -11.31 -0.25
C LEU A 280 -12.14 -12.49 -0.77
N LEU A 281 -11.76 -13.42 0.11
CA LEU A 281 -11.02 -14.63 -0.30
C LEU A 281 -11.84 -15.53 -1.23
N GLU A 282 -13.15 -15.61 -1.02
CA GLU A 282 -14.09 -16.29 -1.92
C GLU A 282 -14.05 -15.71 -3.33
N GLN A 283 -14.02 -14.38 -3.44
CA GLN A 283 -13.93 -13.69 -4.73
C GLN A 283 -12.57 -13.96 -5.41
N GLY A 284 -11.47 -13.80 -4.68
CA GLY A 284 -10.13 -14.08 -5.23
C GLY A 284 -9.97 -15.54 -5.68
N ALA A 285 -10.42 -16.51 -4.88
CA ALA A 285 -10.40 -17.92 -5.23
C ALA A 285 -11.28 -18.23 -6.46
N THR A 286 -12.45 -17.59 -6.58
CA THR A 286 -13.32 -17.72 -7.77
C THR A 286 -12.65 -17.20 -9.04
N LEU A 287 -11.76 -16.21 -8.92
CA LEU A 287 -10.94 -15.71 -10.02
C LEU A 287 -9.71 -16.57 -10.32
N GLY A 288 -9.50 -17.66 -9.58
CA GLY A 288 -8.37 -18.57 -9.76
C GLY A 288 -7.09 -18.15 -9.06
N ASP A 289 -7.12 -17.15 -8.17
CA ASP A 289 -5.96 -16.79 -7.37
C ASP A 289 -5.63 -17.92 -6.37
N MET A 290 -4.45 -18.53 -6.54
CA MET A 290 -4.00 -19.63 -5.69
C MET A 290 -3.71 -19.17 -4.26
N VAL A 291 -3.30 -17.91 -4.08
CA VAL A 291 -3.00 -17.34 -2.75
C VAL A 291 -4.29 -17.16 -1.97
N SER A 292 -5.35 -16.64 -2.61
CA SER A 292 -6.70 -16.57 -2.03
C SER A 292 -7.26 -17.96 -1.73
N SER A 293 -7.10 -18.93 -2.64
CA SER A 293 -7.52 -20.32 -2.41
C SER A 293 -6.83 -20.92 -1.18
N TYR A 294 -5.52 -20.72 -1.05
CA TYR A 294 -4.77 -21.13 0.13
C TYR A 294 -5.28 -20.46 1.42
N SER A 295 -5.40 -19.14 1.42
CA SER A 295 -5.85 -18.37 2.59
C SER A 295 -7.27 -18.73 3.00
N LEU A 296 -8.18 -18.92 2.03
CA LEU A 296 -9.54 -19.39 2.28
C LEU A 296 -9.52 -20.82 2.84
N GLY A 297 -8.75 -21.71 2.22
CA GLY A 297 -8.63 -23.09 2.65
C GLY A 297 -8.16 -23.21 4.10
N ARG A 298 -7.15 -22.42 4.47
CA ARG A 298 -6.69 -22.32 5.86
C ARG A 298 -7.77 -21.81 6.79
N MET A 299 -8.43 -20.70 6.42
CA MET A 299 -9.49 -20.11 7.23
C MET A 299 -10.62 -21.10 7.50
N LEU A 300 -11.02 -21.87 6.49
CA LEU A 300 -12.11 -22.85 6.61
C LEU A 300 -11.75 -24.05 7.50
N VAL A 301 -10.49 -24.46 7.57
CA VAL A 301 -10.07 -25.57 8.45
C VAL A 301 -9.80 -25.09 9.87
N GLU A 302 -9.06 -23.98 10.03
CA GLU A 302 -8.68 -23.44 11.35
C GLU A 302 -9.91 -22.88 12.11
N HIS A 303 -10.91 -22.39 11.39
CA HIS A 303 -12.13 -21.77 11.93
C HIS A 303 -13.41 -22.46 11.45
N ALA A 304 -13.34 -23.77 11.19
CA ALA A 304 -14.43 -24.57 10.66
C ALA A 304 -15.71 -24.49 11.51
N ASN A 305 -16.88 -24.37 10.86
CA ASN A 305 -18.19 -24.59 11.49
C ASN A 305 -18.74 -25.98 11.16
N GLY A 306 -17.91 -27.01 11.31
CA GLY A 306 -18.23 -28.41 11.04
C GLY A 306 -17.57 -28.97 9.79
N ASP A 307 -17.81 -30.26 9.52
CA ASP A 307 -17.06 -31.05 8.54
C ASP A 307 -17.13 -30.50 7.10
N THR A 308 -18.23 -29.84 6.73
CA THR A 308 -18.37 -29.22 5.40
C THR A 308 -17.36 -28.11 5.14
N ASP A 309 -17.04 -27.29 6.16
CA ASP A 309 -16.00 -26.27 6.02
C ASP A 309 -14.61 -26.94 5.90
N VAL A 310 -14.36 -28.00 6.67
CA VAL A 310 -13.10 -28.77 6.60
C VAL A 310 -12.91 -29.40 5.22
N ASP A 311 -13.92 -30.09 4.69
CA ASP A 311 -13.87 -30.74 3.37
C ASP A 311 -13.59 -29.72 2.26
N ARG A 312 -14.24 -28.57 2.35
CA ARG A 312 -14.03 -27.49 1.39
C ARG A 312 -12.65 -26.85 1.54
N GLY A 313 -12.21 -26.63 2.77
CA GLY A 313 -10.87 -26.10 3.03
C GLY A 313 -9.77 -27.04 2.55
N ARG A 314 -9.97 -28.35 2.73
CA ARG A 314 -9.12 -29.41 2.17
C ARG A 314 -9.01 -29.30 0.66
N ALA A 315 -10.14 -29.17 -0.05
CA ALA A 315 -10.16 -29.08 -1.50
C ALA A 315 -9.39 -27.83 -2.00
N LEU A 316 -9.63 -26.66 -1.39
CA LEU A 316 -8.94 -25.42 -1.75
C LEU A 316 -7.43 -25.48 -1.49
N LEU A 317 -7.01 -26.08 -0.37
CA LEU A 317 -5.58 -26.28 -0.08
C LEU A 317 -4.92 -27.25 -1.05
N LEU A 318 -5.63 -28.32 -1.42
CA LEU A 318 -5.14 -29.27 -2.43
C LEU A 318 -4.96 -28.58 -3.78
N ASP A 319 -5.94 -27.81 -4.24
CA ASP A 319 -5.88 -27.08 -5.50
C ASP A 319 -4.67 -26.11 -5.53
N ALA A 320 -4.47 -25.34 -4.45
CA ALA A 320 -3.31 -24.44 -4.33
C ALA A 320 -1.97 -25.21 -4.27
N ALA A 321 -1.93 -26.36 -3.60
CA ALA A 321 -0.74 -27.20 -3.52
C ALA A 321 -0.39 -27.85 -4.88
N GLU A 322 -1.40 -28.27 -5.64
CA GLU A 322 -1.25 -28.80 -7.00
C GLU A 322 -0.84 -27.72 -8.01
N ALA A 323 -1.30 -26.49 -7.81
CA ALA A 323 -0.84 -25.31 -8.56
C ALA A 323 0.61 -24.91 -8.27
N GLY A 324 1.27 -25.58 -7.31
CA GLY A 324 2.69 -25.38 -7.03
C GLY A 324 2.99 -24.36 -5.94
N TYR A 325 1.99 -23.88 -5.18
CA TYR A 325 2.21 -22.90 -4.11
C TYR A 325 2.87 -23.56 -2.88
N PRO A 326 4.15 -23.27 -2.56
CA PRO A 326 4.88 -24.00 -1.52
C PRO A 326 4.24 -23.91 -0.13
N PRO A 327 3.71 -22.75 0.33
CA PRO A 327 2.98 -22.68 1.60
C PRO A 327 1.76 -23.60 1.66
N ALA A 328 1.03 -23.78 0.55
CA ALA A 328 -0.08 -24.74 0.49
C ALA A 328 0.42 -26.19 0.52
N GLN A 329 1.47 -26.51 -0.23
CA GLN A 329 2.09 -27.84 -0.21
C GLN A 329 2.55 -28.22 1.19
N ARG A 330 3.21 -27.29 1.88
CA ARG A 330 3.67 -27.50 3.25
C ARG A 330 2.50 -27.74 4.20
N ILE A 331 1.54 -26.82 4.26
CA ILE A 331 0.46 -26.91 5.25
C ILE A 331 -0.46 -28.11 4.97
N TYR A 332 -0.71 -28.44 3.70
CA TYR A 332 -1.49 -29.61 3.33
C TYR A 332 -0.79 -30.89 3.81
N GLY A 333 0.54 -30.96 3.65
CA GLY A 333 1.35 -32.06 4.17
C GLY A 333 1.31 -32.17 5.69
N GLU A 334 1.57 -31.08 6.42
CA GLU A 334 1.49 -31.04 7.89
C GLU A 334 0.12 -31.47 8.40
N TRP A 335 -0.96 -30.96 7.80
CA TRP A 335 -2.31 -31.22 8.27
C TRP A 335 -2.84 -32.61 7.91
N LEU A 336 -2.28 -33.26 6.89
CA LEU A 336 -2.48 -34.69 6.65
C LEU A 336 -1.85 -35.55 7.74
N VAL A 337 -0.70 -35.17 8.29
CA VAL A 337 -0.08 -35.87 9.42
C VAL A 337 -0.90 -35.68 10.69
N ASP A 338 -1.35 -34.45 10.94
CA ASP A 338 -2.15 -34.09 12.11
C ASP A 338 -3.59 -34.65 12.09
N GLY A 339 -4.07 -35.14 10.93
CA GLY A 339 -5.46 -35.55 10.73
C GLY A 339 -6.47 -34.38 10.74
N LYS A 340 -6.01 -33.14 10.52
CA LYS A 340 -6.88 -31.95 10.45
C LYS A 340 -7.75 -31.92 9.20
N LEU A 341 -7.37 -32.67 8.17
CA LEU A 341 -8.09 -32.78 6.89
C LEU A 341 -8.91 -34.08 6.77
N GLY A 342 -9.19 -34.74 7.90
CA GLY A 342 -9.84 -36.05 7.97
C GLY A 342 -8.87 -37.17 8.37
N GLU A 343 -9.12 -38.40 7.90
CA GLU A 343 -8.18 -39.50 8.12
C GLU A 343 -6.80 -39.14 7.54
N GLY A 344 -5.76 -39.23 8.38
CA GLY A 344 -4.42 -38.83 8.00
C GLY A 344 -3.80 -39.76 6.95
N ASP A 345 -2.98 -39.19 6.07
CA ASP A 345 -2.25 -39.92 5.03
C ASP A 345 -0.77 -39.51 5.04
N PRO A 346 0.06 -40.21 5.82
CA PRO A 346 1.47 -39.89 5.97
C PRO A 346 2.29 -40.04 4.67
N GLN A 347 1.88 -40.93 3.77
CA GLN A 347 2.54 -41.10 2.47
C GLN A 347 2.24 -39.93 1.54
N LEU A 348 0.99 -39.45 1.54
CA LEU A 348 0.62 -38.25 0.80
C LEU A 348 1.26 -37.00 1.42
N ALA A 349 1.32 -36.92 2.75
CA ALA A 349 2.01 -35.84 3.46
C ALA A 349 3.49 -35.75 3.05
N GLN A 350 4.21 -36.88 3.05
CA GLN A 350 5.59 -36.95 2.59
C GLN A 350 5.74 -36.38 1.17
N THR A 351 4.81 -36.69 0.27
CA THR A 351 4.84 -36.24 -1.13
C THR A 351 4.74 -34.71 -1.22
N TYR A 352 3.83 -34.09 -0.48
CA TYR A 352 3.63 -32.64 -0.53
C TYR A 352 4.72 -31.87 0.21
N LEU A 353 5.16 -32.36 1.37
CA LEU A 353 6.29 -31.78 2.10
C LEU A 353 7.58 -31.84 1.27
N GLN A 354 7.80 -32.92 0.54
CA GLN A 354 8.92 -33.05 -0.39
C GLN A 354 8.88 -31.99 -1.49
N LYS A 355 7.71 -31.77 -2.12
CA LYS A 355 7.55 -30.74 -3.16
C LYS A 355 7.87 -29.34 -2.63
N ALA A 356 7.36 -28.99 -1.45
CA ALA A 356 7.63 -27.70 -0.82
C ALA A 356 9.13 -27.54 -0.49
N ALA A 357 9.75 -28.57 0.09
CA ALA A 357 11.17 -28.57 0.42
C ALA A 357 12.08 -28.45 -0.84
N ASP A 358 11.71 -29.11 -1.93
CA ASP A 358 12.44 -29.01 -3.22
C ASP A 358 12.31 -27.61 -3.84
N ASN A 359 11.23 -26.90 -3.53
CA ASN A 359 11.01 -25.49 -3.89
C ASN A 359 11.64 -24.49 -2.90
N GLY A 360 12.42 -24.97 -1.93
CA GLY A 360 13.17 -24.13 -1.00
C GLY A 360 12.43 -23.75 0.29
N ASP A 361 11.25 -24.32 0.57
CA ASP A 361 10.56 -24.12 1.84
C ASP A 361 11.31 -24.86 2.97
N ALA A 362 12.01 -24.09 3.80
CA ALA A 362 12.84 -24.61 4.89
C ALA A 362 12.00 -25.27 6.00
N ASP A 363 10.80 -24.75 6.26
CA ASP A 363 9.87 -25.31 7.24
C ASP A 363 9.31 -26.64 6.76
N ALA A 364 9.04 -26.78 5.46
CA ALA A 364 8.62 -28.04 4.87
C ALA A 364 9.71 -29.10 4.94
N ALA A 365 10.98 -28.70 4.71
CA ALA A 365 12.12 -29.59 4.89
C ALA A 365 12.23 -30.06 6.36
N PHE A 366 11.97 -29.19 7.33
CA PHE A 366 11.96 -29.56 8.74
C PHE A 366 10.81 -30.52 9.08
N ALA A 367 9.58 -30.21 8.65
CA ALA A 367 8.42 -31.09 8.82
C ALA A 367 8.64 -32.47 8.18
N LEU A 368 9.27 -32.51 7.00
CA LEU A 368 9.65 -33.76 6.34
C LEU A 368 10.72 -34.53 7.14
N ALA A 369 11.69 -33.84 7.74
CA ALA A 369 12.65 -34.47 8.65
C ALA A 369 11.92 -35.13 9.84
N GLN A 370 11.02 -34.41 10.49
CA GLN A 370 10.23 -34.93 11.61
C GLN A 370 9.42 -36.18 11.23
N LEU A 371 8.89 -36.23 10.00
CA LEU A 371 8.17 -37.38 9.49
C LEU A 371 9.01 -38.67 9.45
N TYR A 372 10.33 -38.56 9.32
CA TYR A 372 11.27 -39.69 9.30
C TYR A 372 11.80 -40.12 10.68
N ILE A 373 11.44 -39.43 11.78
CA ILE A 373 11.82 -39.83 13.14
C ILE A 373 11.01 -41.07 13.60
N GLY A 374 9.78 -41.22 13.11
CA GLY A 374 8.86 -42.31 13.46
C GLY A 374 7.67 -41.84 14.30
N GLY A 375 6.61 -42.66 14.35
CA GLY A 375 5.36 -42.36 15.07
C GLY A 375 4.24 -41.79 14.20
N SER A 376 4.58 -41.34 12.98
CA SER A 376 3.64 -40.71 12.03
C SER A 376 3.08 -41.69 11.00
N GLY A 377 3.18 -43.01 11.19
CA GLY A 377 2.73 -44.01 10.21
C GLY A 377 3.70 -44.30 9.05
N LEU A 378 4.85 -43.62 8.97
CA LEU A 378 5.99 -44.00 8.12
C LEU A 378 7.04 -44.79 8.90
N ALA A 379 7.80 -45.63 8.19
CA ALA A 379 8.98 -46.27 8.74
C ALA A 379 10.06 -45.21 9.02
N PRO A 380 10.73 -45.23 10.19
CA PRO A 380 11.82 -44.32 10.47
C PRO A 380 12.95 -44.45 9.43
N ASP A 381 13.52 -43.32 9.03
CA ASP A 381 14.69 -43.27 8.13
C ASP A 381 15.68 -42.20 8.64
N PRO A 382 16.68 -42.60 9.45
CA PRO A 382 17.67 -41.68 10.00
C PRO A 382 18.50 -40.95 8.93
N VAL A 383 18.68 -41.55 7.75
CA VAL A 383 19.44 -40.94 6.66
C VAL A 383 18.63 -39.82 6.03
N ALA A 384 17.35 -40.08 5.76
CA ALA A 384 16.43 -39.07 5.26
C ALA A 384 16.22 -37.94 6.30
N TYR A 385 16.03 -38.28 7.58
CA TYR A 385 15.96 -37.31 8.68
C TYR A 385 17.13 -36.33 8.64
N LEU A 386 18.38 -36.82 8.70
CA LEU A 386 19.56 -35.94 8.70
C LEU A 386 19.73 -35.16 7.38
N LYS A 387 19.31 -35.72 6.24
CA LYS A 387 19.33 -35.02 4.95
C LYS A 387 18.42 -33.79 4.99
N TYR A 388 17.16 -33.97 5.38
CA TYR A 388 16.18 -32.88 5.38
C TYR A 388 16.39 -31.89 6.53
N LEU A 389 16.88 -32.35 7.69
CA LEU A 389 17.27 -31.46 8.78
C LEU A 389 18.38 -30.49 8.36
N LYS A 390 19.40 -30.98 7.65
CA LYS A 390 20.46 -30.13 7.09
C LYS A 390 19.96 -29.18 6.01
N LEU A 391 19.00 -29.62 5.20
CA LEU A 391 18.38 -28.77 4.18
C LEU A 391 17.60 -27.62 4.84
N ALA A 392 16.78 -27.92 5.84
CA ALA A 392 16.01 -26.95 6.61
C ALA A 392 16.93 -25.92 7.30
N ALA A 393 17.98 -26.39 7.98
CA ALA A 393 18.94 -25.51 8.63
C ALA A 393 19.69 -24.60 7.65
N LYS A 394 20.06 -25.13 6.47
CA LYS A 394 20.66 -24.32 5.39
C LYS A 394 19.67 -23.26 4.87
N GLY A 395 18.37 -23.57 4.88
CA GLY A 395 17.29 -22.66 4.51
C GLY A 395 16.90 -21.68 5.62
N GLY A 396 17.53 -21.72 6.80
CA GLY A 396 17.28 -20.79 7.89
C GLY A 396 16.17 -21.20 8.86
N ASN A 397 15.71 -22.46 8.83
CA ASN A 397 14.76 -22.95 9.84
C ASN A 397 15.48 -23.08 11.21
N ASP A 398 15.03 -22.31 12.20
CA ASP A 398 15.68 -22.19 13.51
C ASP A 398 15.66 -23.50 14.31
N ASP A 399 14.55 -24.23 14.29
CA ASP A 399 14.44 -25.52 15.00
C ASP A 399 15.43 -26.56 14.44
N ALA A 400 15.63 -26.56 13.12
CA ALA A 400 16.61 -27.42 12.47
C ALA A 400 18.05 -27.02 12.78
N ILE A 401 18.34 -25.72 12.87
CA ILE A 401 19.64 -25.20 13.28
C ILE A 401 19.92 -25.64 14.73
N GLU A 402 18.96 -25.43 15.64
CA GLU A 402 19.09 -25.85 17.04
C GLU A 402 19.33 -27.36 17.15
N ALA A 403 18.53 -28.17 16.47
CA ALA A 403 18.64 -29.62 16.47
C ALA A 403 20.02 -30.13 16.00
N LEU A 404 20.66 -29.45 15.04
CA LEU A 404 22.01 -29.80 14.56
C LEU A 404 23.14 -29.30 15.46
N THR A 405 22.86 -28.36 16.37
CA THR A 405 23.85 -27.84 17.34
C THR A 405 23.89 -28.63 18.65
N LEU A 406 22.84 -29.40 18.94
CA LEU A 406 22.70 -30.23 20.14
C LEU A 406 23.25 -31.66 19.98
N ASP A 407 23.62 -32.06 18.76
CA ASP A 407 24.21 -33.34 18.37
C ASP A 407 25.74 -33.19 18.17
#